data_AF-A0A835X915-F1
#
_entry.id   AF-A0A835X915-F1
#
_cell.length_a   1.000
_cell.length_b   1.000
_cell.length_c   1.000
_cell.angle_alpha   90.00
_cell.angle_beta   90.00
_cell.angle_gamma   90.00
#
_symmetry.space_group_name_H-M   'P 1'
#
loop_
_entity.id
_entity.type
_entity.pdbx_description
1 polymer ?
#
loop_
_entity_poly.entity_id
_entity_poly.type
_entity_poly.pdbx_seq_one_letter_code
_entity_poly.pdbx_strand_id
1 'polypeptide(L)' 'MDQDFEFRWCKFCMTKTKQEIVFLPEIPTYKRRRQYKCTVCGTKIWLQGRRPSAESVY' A
#
# COMPACT_ATOMS: atom_id res chain seq x y z
N MET A 1 -10.33 11.05 -10.90
CA MET A 1 -9.55 9.81 -10.70
C MET A 1 -8.54 10.13 -9.62
N ASP A 2 -8.94 9.98 -8.37
CA ASP A 2 -8.09 10.30 -7.23
C ASP A 2 -7.03 9.21 -7.10
N GLN A 3 -5.80 9.56 -7.47
CA GLN A 3 -4.66 8.67 -7.33
C GLN A 3 -4.37 8.54 -5.82
N ASP A 4 -4.72 7.41 -5.22
CA ASP A 4 -4.47 7.18 -3.80
C ASP A 4 -2.97 7.01 -3.53
N PHE A 5 -2.47 7.73 -2.53
CA PHE A 5 -1.08 7.63 -2.08
C PHE A 5 -1.02 7.16 -0.63
N GLU A 6 -0.10 6.23 -0.34
CA GLU A 6 0.19 5.77 1.01
C GLU A 6 1.69 5.97 1.33
N PHE A 7 1.99 6.37 2.56
CA PHE A 7 3.36 6.32 3.07
C PHE A 7 3.69 4.88 3.50
N ARG A 8 4.65 4.27 2.81
CA ARG A 8 5.11 2.90 3.07
C ARG A 8 6.61 2.75 2.97
N TRP A 9 7.11 1.73 3.66
CA TRP A 9 8.50 1.32 3.53
C TRP A 9 8.75 0.77 2.12
N CYS A 10 9.71 1.35 1.42
CA CYS A 10 10.20 0.79 0.17
C CYS A 10 11.34 -0.20 0.49
N LYS A 11 11.25 -1.43 -0.01
CA LYS A 11 12.34 -2.41 0.14
C LYS A 11 13.63 -1.99 -0.56
N PHE A 12 13.54 -1.17 -1.61
CA PHE A 12 14.69 -0.73 -2.39
C PHE A 12 15.32 0.55 -1.82
N CYS A 13 14.51 1.57 -1.51
CA CYS A 13 15.03 2.79 -0.87
C CYS A 13 15.37 2.61 0.60
N MET A 14 14.97 1.49 1.22
CA MET A 14 15.13 1.20 2.65
C MET A 14 14.66 2.35 3.55
N THR A 15 13.63 3.07 3.11
CA THR A 15 13.08 4.27 3.77
C THR A 15 11.57 4.32 3.57
N LYS A 16 10.87 5.11 4.40
CA LYS A 16 9.44 5.41 4.20
C LYS A 16 9.31 6.42 3.07
N THR A 17 8.72 5.99 1.96
CA THR A 17 8.49 6.83 0.79
C THR A 17 6.99 6.97 0.54
N LYS A 18 6.61 8.02 -0.20
CA LYS A 18 5.27 8.13 -0.76
C LYS A 18 5.14 7.07 -1.86
N GLN A 19 4.15 6.20 -1.74
CA GLN A 19 3.88 5.14 -2.71
C GLN A 19 2.50 5.34 -3.31
N GLU A 20 2.44 5.28 -4.64
CA GLU A 20 1.21 5.38 -5.43
C GLU A 20 0.52 4.02 -5.51
N ILE A 21 -0.79 3.98 -5.28
CA ILE A 21 -1.59 2.76 -5.46
C ILE A 21 -1.94 2.63 -6.94
N VAL A 22 -1.27 1.71 -7.63
CA VAL A 22 -1.49 1.44 -9.06
C VAL A 22 -2.65 0.47 -9.26
N PHE A 23 -2.86 -0.42 -8.29
CA PHE A 23 -3.92 -1.42 -8.36
C PHE A 23 -4.58 -1.61 -7.00
N LEU A 24 -5.89 -1.36 -6.97
CA LEU A 24 -6.76 -1.58 -5.83
C LEU A 24 -7.83 -2.61 -6.21
N PRO A 25 -7.82 -3.83 -5.67
CA PRO A 25 -8.89 -4.79 -5.90
C PRO A 25 -10.16 -4.37 -5.15
N GLU A 26 -11.32 -4.58 -5.79
CA GLU A 26 -12.65 -4.27 -5.24
C GLU A 26 -13.02 -5.14 -4.02
N ILE A 27 -12.37 -6.29 -3.86
CA ILE A 27 -12.65 -7.24 -2.77
C ILE A 27 -12.26 -6.63 -1.41
N PRO A 28 -13.17 -6.55 -0.42
CA PRO A 28 -12.93 -5.89 0.87
C PRO A 28 -12.26 -6.79 1.92
N THR A 29 -11.49 -7.81 1.53
CA THR A 29 -10.85 -8.73 2.48
C THR A 29 -9.45 -8.26 2.86
N TYR A 30 -9.01 -8.53 4.09
CA TYR A 30 -7.64 -8.21 4.55
C TYR A 30 -6.53 -8.92 3.74
N LYS A 31 -6.89 -10.02 3.06
CA LYS A 31 -5.99 -10.78 2.17
C LYS A 31 -5.72 -10.05 0.84
N ARG A 32 -6.45 -8.96 0.55
CA ARG A 32 -6.30 -8.21 -0.68
C ARG A 32 -4.89 -7.63 -0.82
N ARG A 33 -4.24 -7.94 -1.94
CA ARG A 33 -2.95 -7.35 -2.31
C ARG A 33 -3.20 -6.14 -3.19
N ARG A 34 -2.51 -5.05 -2.88
CA ARG A 34 -2.49 -3.83 -3.69
C ARG A 34 -1.13 -3.72 -4.34
N GLN A 35 -1.09 -3.16 -5.54
CA GLN A 35 0.18 -2.85 -6.20
C GLN A 35 0.56 -1.41 -5.89
N TYR A 36 1.74 -1.24 -5.30
CA TYR A 36 2.30 0.05 -4.95
C TYR A 36 3.47 0.38 -5.87
N LYS A 37 3.58 1.63 -6.29
CA LYS A 37 4.72 2.17 -7.04
C LYS A 37 5.41 3.24 -6.19
N CYS A 38 6.69 3.02 -5.89
CA CYS A 38 7.47 4.01 -5.16
C CYS A 38 7.70 5.26 -6.03
N THR A 39 7.44 6.46 -5.50
CA THR A 39 7.68 7.70 -6.24
C THR A 39 9.17 8.07 -6.34
N VAL A 40 10.02 7.48 -5.52
CA VAL A 40 11.47 7.78 -5.47
C VAL A 40 12.26 6.88 -6.42
N CYS A 41 12.14 5.56 -6.29
CA CYS A 41 12.88 4.59 -7.10
C CYS A 41 12.06 3.98 -8.24
N GLY A 42 10.76 4.29 -8.35
CA GLY A 42 9.89 3.80 -9.41
C GLY A 42 9.50 2.31 -9.31
N THR A 43 10.05 1.55 -8.36
CA THR A 43 9.81 0.11 -8.27
C THR A 43 8.37 -0.19 -7.85
N LYS A 44 7.80 -1.20 -8.51
CA LYS A 44 6.45 -1.70 -8.23
C LYS A 44 6.52 -2.92 -7.32
N ILE A 45 5.71 -2.94 -6.27
CA ILE A 45 5.67 -4.05 -5.32
C ILE A 45 4.23 -4.39 -4.93
N TRP A 46 3.96 -5.68 -4.78
CA TRP A 46 2.71 -6.17 -4.23
C TRP A 46 2.80 -6.22 -2.71
N LEU A 47 1.91 -5.50 -2.03
CA LEU A 47 1.83 -5.55 -0.58
C LEU A 47 0.38 -5.74 -0.14
N GLN A 48 0.19 -6.41 1.00
CA GLN A 48 -1.13 -6.47 1.65
C GLN A 48 -1.55 -5.08 2.07
N GLY A 49 -2.85 -4.77 1.98
CA GLY A 49 -3.42 -3.56 2.57
C GLY A 49 -3.14 -3.47 4.07
N ARG A 50 -3.22 -2.27 4.65
CA ARG A 50 -3.17 -2.15 6.11
C ARG A 50 -4.34 -2.94 6.70
N ARG A 51 -4.09 -3.70 7.78
CA ARG A 51 -5.19 -4.30 8.55
C ARG A 51 -6.07 -3.15 9.06
N PRO A 52 -7.41 -3.26 8.97
CA PRO A 52 -8.26 -2.37 9.75
C PRO A 52 -7.77 -2.42 11.20
N SER A 53 -7.60 -1.26 11.83
CA SER A 53 -7.43 -1.21 13.29
C SER A 53 -8.56 -2.03 13.90
N ALA A 54 -8.23 -3.05 14.68
CA ALA A 54 -9.25 -3.83 15.36
C ALA A 54 -9.75 -2.98 16.53
N GLU A 55 -10.71 -2.08 16.25
CA GLU A 55 -11.41 -1.30 17.27
C GLU A 55 -12.26 -2.19 18.20
N SER A 56 -12.36 -3.50 17.93
CA SER A 56 -13.15 -4.47 18.69
C SER A 56 -12.37 -5.29 19.74
N VAL A 57 -11.15 -4.89 20.12
CA VAL A 57 -10.30 -5.61 21.11
C VAL A 57 -10.27 -4.88 22.46
N TYR A 58 -11.14 -3.91 22.69
CA TYR A 58 -11.33 -3.23 23.97
C TYR A 58 -12.73 -3.45 24.52
#